data_AF-A0A381ZKA3-F1
#
_entry.id   AF-A0A381ZKA3-F1
#
_cell.length_a   1.000
_cell.length_b   1.000
_cell.length_c   1.000
_cell.angle_alpha   90.00
_cell.angle_beta   90.00
_cell.angle_gamma   90.00
#
_symmetry.space_group_name_H-M   'P 1'
#
loop_
_entity.id
_entity.type
_entity.pdbx_description
1 polymer ?
#
loop_
_entity_poly.entity_id
_entity_poly.type
_entity_poly.pdbx_seq_one_letter_code
_entity_poly.pdbx_strand_id
1 'polypeptide(L)'
;MENKMGKAAKGTKTQEAKENFDAIAANNADRVKALDNTLGQIEKQFGQGAVMKMGDKGSMSMESIPTGALALDLALGIGGIPRGRIAEIFGPEGSGKTTLATHVVAEAQ
;
A
#
# COMPACT_ATOMS: atom_id res chain seq x y z
N MET A 1 69.98 1.61 20.38
CA MET A 1 68.94 2.64 20.50
C MET A 1 68.69 3.20 19.12
N GLU A 2 67.58 2.85 18.47
CA GLU A 2 66.63 3.82 17.90
C GLU A 2 65.57 3.08 17.08
N ASN A 3 64.34 3.38 17.49
CA ASN A 3 63.08 2.96 16.92
C ASN A 3 62.69 3.97 15.84
N LYS A 4 62.10 3.52 14.73
CA LYS A 4 60.84 4.08 14.20
C LYS A 4 60.41 3.39 12.91
N MET A 5 59.65 2.32 13.15
CA MET A 5 58.33 2.11 12.56
C MET A 5 57.67 3.43 12.11
N GLY A 6 57.28 3.54 10.84
CA GLY A 6 56.55 4.72 10.39
C GLY A 6 56.34 4.84 8.88
N LYS A 7 55.59 3.92 8.26
CA LYS A 7 54.84 4.18 7.02
C LYS A 7 53.93 2.99 6.64
N ALA A 8 52.82 2.81 7.37
CA ALA A 8 51.69 1.98 6.90
C ALA A 8 50.46 2.21 7.80
N ALA A 9 49.74 3.33 7.67
CA ALA A 9 48.50 3.53 8.44
C ALA A 9 47.50 4.54 7.84
N LYS A 10 47.55 4.80 6.52
CA LYS A 10 46.62 5.76 5.88
C LYS A 10 45.74 5.18 4.77
N GLY A 11 45.85 3.89 4.44
CA GLY A 11 45.06 3.23 3.39
C GLY A 11 43.80 2.50 3.87
N THR A 12 43.78 2.03 5.12
CA THR A 12 42.78 1.07 5.61
C THR A 12 41.40 1.68 5.85
N LYS A 13 41.31 2.88 6.45
CA LYS A 13 40.01 3.49 6.80
C LYS A 13 39.18 3.96 5.60
N THR A 14 39.81 4.27 4.46
CA THR A 14 39.11 4.72 3.25
C THR A 14 38.70 3.54 2.35
N GLN A 15 39.41 2.41 2.41
CA GLN A 15 39.05 1.17 1.73
C GLN A 15 37.89 0.45 2.43
N GLU A 16 37.94 0.29 3.76
CA GLU A 16 36.87 -0.34 4.54
C GLU A 16 35.53 0.41 4.42
N ALA A 17 35.55 1.74 4.34
CA ALA A 17 34.34 2.55 4.14
C ALA A 17 33.75 2.38 2.73
N LYS A 18 34.60 2.16 1.72
CA LYS A 18 34.18 1.93 0.32
C LYS A 18 33.60 0.53 0.16
N GLU A 19 34.27 -0.48 0.73
CA GLU A 19 33.82 -1.87 0.72
C GLU A 19 32.47 -2.04 1.43
N ASN A 20 32.26 -1.36 2.57
CA ASN A 20 30.97 -1.37 3.26
C ASN A 20 29.86 -0.69 2.44
N PHE A 21 30.15 0.40 1.75
CA PHE A 21 29.17 1.07 0.89
C PHE A 21 28.79 0.20 -0.31
N ASP A 22 29.77 -0.40 -0.97
CA ASP A 22 29.57 -1.30 -2.12
C ASP A 22 28.80 -2.57 -1.69
N ALA A 23 29.06 -3.11 -0.50
CA ALA A 23 28.31 -4.24 0.07
C ALA A 23 26.85 -3.88 0.40
N ILE A 24 26.59 -2.68 0.94
CA ILE A 24 25.23 -2.20 1.21
C ILE A 24 24.47 -1.95 -0.11
N ALA A 25 25.15 -1.39 -1.13
CA ALA A 25 24.57 -1.16 -2.44
C ALA A 25 24.25 -2.48 -3.18
N ALA A 26 25.16 -3.45 -3.12
CA ALA A 26 24.94 -4.80 -3.68
C ALA A 26 23.77 -5.50 -2.99
N ASN A 27 23.68 -5.43 -1.66
CA ASN A 27 22.59 -6.05 -0.90
C ASN A 27 21.22 -5.43 -1.25
N ASN A 28 21.15 -4.12 -1.47
CA ASN A 28 19.93 -3.48 -1.98
C ASN A 28 19.57 -3.95 -3.39
N ALA A 29 20.55 -4.07 -4.29
CA ALA A 29 20.31 -4.55 -5.66
C ALA A 29 19.82 -6.00 -5.69
N ASP A 30 20.42 -6.87 -4.89
CA ASP A 30 20.03 -8.28 -4.79
C ASP A 30 18.64 -8.44 -4.14
N ARG A 31 18.33 -7.61 -3.14
CA ARG A 31 17.00 -7.55 -2.53
C ARG A 31 15.92 -7.11 -3.52
N VAL A 32 16.20 -6.11 -4.36
CA VAL A 32 15.24 -5.66 -5.39
C VAL A 32 15.00 -6.74 -6.44
N LYS A 33 16.07 -7.41 -6.93
CA LYS A 33 15.93 -8.52 -7.87
C LYS A 33 15.13 -9.68 -7.30
N ALA A 34 15.40 -10.06 -6.04
CA ALA A 34 14.65 -11.10 -5.36
C ALA A 34 13.16 -10.74 -5.25
N LEU A 35 12.86 -9.49 -4.89
CA LEU A 35 11.48 -8.99 -4.83
C LEU A 35 10.79 -9.05 -6.19
N ASP A 36 11.41 -8.54 -7.26
CA ASP A 36 10.83 -8.54 -8.60
C ASP A 36 10.56 -9.97 -9.11
N ASN A 37 11.48 -10.90 -8.84
CA ASN A 37 11.29 -12.32 -9.16
C ASN A 37 10.10 -12.93 -8.40
N THR A 38 9.96 -12.64 -7.10
CA THR A 38 8.83 -13.12 -6.30
C THR A 38 7.51 -12.52 -6.78
N LEU A 39 7.48 -11.23 -7.11
CA LEU A 39 6.30 -10.57 -7.67
C LEU A 39 5.87 -11.23 -8.98
N GLY A 40 6.82 -11.47 -9.90
CA GLY A 40 6.54 -12.15 -11.17
C GLY A 40 6.09 -13.61 -10.99
N GLN A 41 6.60 -14.32 -9.98
CA GLN A 41 6.12 -15.66 -9.64
C GLN A 41 4.66 -15.65 -9.17
N ILE A 42 4.28 -14.69 -8.34
CA ILE A 42 2.89 -14.52 -7.86
C ILE A 42 1.96 -14.23 -9.05
N GLU A 43 2.32 -13.31 -9.93
CA GLU A 43 1.49 -13.00 -11.11
C GLU A 43 1.34 -14.20 -12.07
N LYS A 44 2.41 -14.98 -12.27
CA LYS A 44 2.35 -16.18 -13.12
C LYS A 44 1.42 -17.26 -12.54
N GLN A 45 1.38 -17.39 -11.21
CA GLN A 45 0.58 -18.42 -10.54
C GLN A 45 -0.89 -18.02 -10.36
N PHE A 46 -1.17 -16.75 -10.05
CA PHE A 46 -2.49 -16.29 -9.63
C PHE A 46 -3.15 -15.30 -10.62
N GLY A 47 -2.45 -14.94 -11.70
CA GLY A 47 -2.93 -14.03 -12.74
C GLY A 47 -2.46 -12.59 -12.56
N GLN A 48 -2.70 -11.77 -13.59
CA GLN A 48 -2.35 -10.35 -13.56
C GLN A 48 -3.10 -9.60 -12.46
N GLY A 49 -2.41 -8.74 -11.72
CA GLY A 49 -2.99 -7.96 -10.63
C GLY A 49 -3.16 -8.74 -9.32
N ALA A 50 -2.66 -9.98 -9.23
CA ALA A 50 -2.62 -10.73 -7.98
C ALA A 50 -1.71 -10.07 -6.91
N VAL A 51 -0.72 -9.30 -7.33
CA VAL A 51 0.11 -8.45 -6.48
C VAL A 51 0.47 -7.17 -7.22
N MET A 52 0.39 -6.02 -6.54
CA MET A 52 0.70 -4.71 -7.11
C MET A 52 1.27 -3.82 -6.01
N LYS A 53 2.00 -2.75 -6.36
CA LYS A 53 2.33 -1.73 -5.37
C LYS A 53 1.10 -0.87 -5.10
N MET A 54 0.89 -0.54 -3.83
CA MET A 54 -0.17 0.35 -3.40
C MET A 54 0.06 1.74 -4.02
N GLY A 55 -0.83 2.16 -4.93
CA GLY A 55 -0.73 3.44 -5.64
C GLY A 55 -0.30 3.39 -7.10
N ASP A 56 0.15 2.23 -7.62
CA ASP A 56 0.47 2.07 -9.06
C ASP A 56 -0.78 2.27 -9.94
N LYS A 57 -1.96 1.97 -9.40
CA LYS A 57 -3.23 2.51 -9.91
C LYS A 57 -3.51 3.77 -9.10
N GLY A 58 -3.53 4.93 -9.78
CA GLY A 58 -3.90 6.22 -9.19
C GLY A 58 -5.16 6.06 -8.35
N SER A 59 -5.16 6.71 -7.17
CA SER A 59 -6.13 6.55 -6.06
C SER A 59 -7.34 5.72 -6.49
N MET A 60 -7.47 4.47 -6.04
CA MET A 60 -8.67 3.67 -6.30
C MET A 60 -9.87 4.49 -5.83
N SER A 61 -10.49 5.23 -6.76
CA SER A 61 -11.66 6.05 -6.49
C SER A 61 -12.72 5.04 -6.12
N MET A 62 -13.03 4.94 -4.82
CA MET A 62 -14.07 4.04 -4.36
C MET A 62 -15.36 4.50 -4.98
N GLU A 63 -15.91 3.67 -5.87
CA GLU A 63 -17.23 3.88 -6.40
C GLU A 63 -18.24 3.74 -5.25
N SER A 64 -19.22 4.63 -5.19
CA SER A 64 -20.25 4.66 -4.15
C SER A 64 -21.65 4.71 -4.76
N ILE A 65 -22.62 4.17 -4.03
CA ILE A 65 -24.04 4.28 -4.32
C ILE A 65 -24.63 5.36 -3.41
N PRO A 66 -25.29 6.41 -3.93
CA PRO A 66 -25.95 7.42 -3.10
C PRO A 66 -26.95 6.79 -2.14
N THR A 67 -27.11 7.39 -0.95
CA THR A 67 -28.05 6.87 0.06
C THR A 67 -29.48 7.34 -0.14
N GLY A 68 -29.72 8.27 -1.06
CA GLY A 68 -30.98 9.00 -1.20
C GLY A 68 -31.13 10.13 -0.18
N ALA A 69 -30.13 10.36 0.67
CA ALA A 69 -30.09 11.42 1.66
C ALA A 69 -28.78 12.22 1.53
N LEU A 70 -28.85 13.38 0.87
CA LEU A 70 -27.68 14.22 0.57
C LEU A 70 -26.80 14.52 1.81
N ALA A 71 -27.43 14.79 2.96
CA ALA A 71 -26.70 15.06 4.20
C ALA A 71 -25.85 13.85 4.65
N LEU A 72 -26.35 12.63 4.45
CA LEU A 72 -25.64 11.40 4.78
C LEU A 72 -24.52 11.13 3.77
N ASP A 73 -24.76 11.34 2.49
CA ASP A 73 -23.74 11.16 1.44
C ASP A 73 -22.52 12.08 1.65
N LEU A 74 -22.80 13.32 2.05
CA LEU A 74 -21.76 14.28 2.44
C LEU A 74 -21.04 13.86 3.72
N ALA A 75 -21.77 13.39 4.73
CA ALA A 75 -21.19 12.92 5.99
C ALA A 75 -20.27 11.70 5.80
N LEU A 76 -20.59 10.82 4.86
CA LEU A 76 -19.75 9.67 4.49
C LEU A 76 -18.46 10.08 3.76
N GLY A 77 -18.39 11.30 3.22
CA GLY A 77 -17.19 11.89 2.60
C GLY A 77 -16.81 11.32 1.23
N ILE A 78 -17.37 10.15 0.86
CA ILE A 78 -17.18 9.51 -0.45
C ILE A 78 -18.42 9.62 -1.34
N GLY A 79 -19.51 10.26 -0.87
CA GLY A 79 -20.74 10.45 -1.65
C GLY A 79 -21.74 9.28 -1.61
N GLY A 80 -21.62 8.36 -0.65
CA GLY A 80 -22.59 7.28 -0.44
C GLY A 80 -21.98 5.99 0.13
N ILE A 81 -22.68 4.87 -0.04
CA ILE A 81 -22.26 3.54 0.40
C ILE A 81 -21.22 2.96 -0.58
N PRO A 82 -20.03 2.51 -0.12
CA PRO A 82 -18.97 2.03 -1.00
C PRO A 82 -19.32 0.69 -1.66
N ARG A 83 -19.10 0.58 -2.97
CA ARG A 83 -19.27 -0.67 -3.72
C ARG A 83 -18.16 -1.68 -3.38
N GLY A 84 -18.50 -2.96 -3.44
CA GLY A 84 -17.58 -4.07 -3.14
C GLY A 84 -17.18 -4.16 -1.66
N ARG A 85 -17.93 -3.49 -0.78
CA ARG A 85 -17.72 -3.49 0.68
C ARG A 85 -19.01 -3.86 1.39
N ILE A 86 -18.88 -4.34 2.62
CA ILE A 86 -20.01 -4.58 3.52
C ILE A 86 -20.23 -3.31 4.35
N ALA A 87 -21.46 -2.84 4.40
CA ALA A 87 -21.89 -1.72 5.23
C ALA A 87 -22.97 -2.20 6.21
N GLU A 88 -22.92 -1.70 7.45
CA GLU A 88 -23.87 -2.03 8.50
C GLU A 88 -24.70 -0.80 8.86
N ILE A 89 -26.03 -0.96 8.94
CA ILE A 89 -26.98 0.07 9.39
C ILE A 89 -27.66 -0.44 10.66
N PHE A 90 -27.33 0.17 11.80
CA PHE A 90 -27.86 -0.21 13.11
C PHE A 90 -28.57 0.96 13.80
N GLY A 91 -29.41 0.65 14.79
CA GLY A 91 -30.18 1.64 15.52
C GLY A 91 -31.49 1.11 16.12
N PRO A 92 -32.20 1.92 16.93
CA PRO A 92 -33.43 1.54 17.61
C PRO A 92 -34.53 1.02 16.67
N GLU A 93 -35.49 0.27 17.21
CA GLU A 93 -36.69 -0.11 16.44
C GLU A 93 -37.43 1.15 15.93
N GLY A 94 -37.96 1.09 14.71
CA GLY A 94 -38.65 2.24 14.09
C GLY A 94 -37.75 3.38 13.57
N SER A 95 -36.42 3.31 13.74
CA SER A 95 -35.48 4.36 13.26
C SER A 95 -35.29 4.44 11.74
N GLY A 96 -35.96 3.60 10.96
CA GLY A 96 -35.90 3.65 9.49
C GLY A 96 -34.71 2.91 8.86
N LYS A 97 -34.04 2.00 9.57
CA LYS A 97 -32.92 1.18 9.01
C LYS A 97 -33.28 0.49 7.69
N THR A 98 -34.40 -0.24 7.67
CA THR A 98 -34.90 -0.94 6.48
C THR A 98 -35.30 0.04 5.40
N THR A 99 -35.93 1.16 5.77
CA THR A 99 -36.29 2.23 4.84
C THR A 99 -35.06 2.80 4.15
N LEU A 100 -34.02 3.17 4.90
CA LEU A 100 -32.76 3.64 4.35
C LEU A 100 -32.12 2.61 3.42
N ALA A 101 -32.08 1.33 3.81
CA ALA A 101 -31.57 0.25 2.97
C ALA A 101 -32.35 0.15 1.64
N THR A 102 -33.68 0.28 1.67
CA THR A 102 -34.49 0.28 0.44
C THR A 102 -34.27 1.52 -0.43
N HIS A 103 -33.98 2.69 0.17
CA HIS A 103 -33.58 3.88 -0.59
C HIS A 103 -32.25 3.67 -1.30
N VAL A 104 -31.23 3.10 -0.62
CA VAL A 104 -29.95 2.75 -1.26
C VAL A 104 -30.16 1.79 -2.43
N VAL A 105 -31.07 0.81 -2.30
CA VAL A 105 -31.42 -0.10 -3.40
C VAL A 105 -32.09 0.65 -4.55
N ALA A 106 -32.96 1.62 -4.28
CA ALA A 106 -33.62 2.42 -5.31
C ALA A 106 -32.63 3.32 -6.08
N GLU A 107 -31.65 3.92 -5.40
CA GLU A 107 -30.59 4.72 -6.03
C GLU A 107 -29.62 3.87 -6.87
N ALA A 108 -29.63 2.54 -6.69
CA ALA A 108 -28.81 1.62 -7.47
C ALA A 108 -29.53 1.04 -8.71
N GLN A 109 -30.85 1.24 -8.84
CA GLN A 109 -31.68 0.79 -9.97
C GLN A 109 -31.54 1.73 -11.17
#